data_AF-A0A1D7V0L2-F1
#
_entry.id   AF-A0A1D7V0L2-F1
#
_cell.length_a   1.000
_cell.length_b   1.000
_cell.length_c   1.000
_cell.angle_alpha   90.00
_cell.angle_beta   90.00
_cell.angle_gamma   90.00
#
_symmetry.space_group_name_H-M   'P 1'
#
loop_
_entity.id
_entity.type
_entity.pdbx_description
1 polymer ?
#
loop_
_entity_poly.entity_id
_entity_poly.type
_entity_poly.pdbx_seq_one_letter_code
_entity_poly.pdbx_strand_id
1 'polypeptide(L)'
;MQLRFLNKRILHYTLLFSLLNCNSPFEVTSHDQNKDGKIENILYTKTDSKISIFMETFEYQKEVPDDWMWLKMDPKDPKSYQALYNEIASKDPQKVDSKIWFGPGNLKLIEKVDRDLDGFFETTQYYNRFAKPKINSGIIARIEIDSDLDQRPDIWIYPMKRMELDTNKDGVPDKQTSDPKTIGEALKTRKQTITSKTSSLSPAQSWALHPELIQDESLKAVILFSI
;
A
#
# COMPACT_ATOMS: atom_id res chain seq x y z
N MET A 1 37.49 16.77 -0.92
CA MET A 1 38.38 17.39 0.09
C MET A 1 37.50 18.15 1.06
N GLN A 2 37.80 18.02 2.36
CA GLN A 2 36.93 18.23 3.51
C GLN A 2 36.31 19.63 3.62
N LEU A 3 35.04 19.68 4.04
CA LEU A 3 34.48 20.83 4.76
C LEU A 3 34.12 20.35 6.18
N ARG A 4 34.97 20.76 7.14
CA ARG A 4 34.74 20.62 8.58
C ARG A 4 34.01 21.86 9.10
N PHE A 5 32.95 21.61 9.85
CA PHE A 5 32.48 22.27 11.07
C PHE A 5 32.90 23.72 11.38
N LEU A 6 31.89 24.59 11.51
CA LEU A 6 31.87 25.70 12.47
C LEU A 6 30.43 25.77 13.06
N ASN A 7 30.16 25.14 14.19
CA ASN A 7 30.32 25.58 15.59
C ASN A 7 29.21 26.52 16.10
N LYS A 8 28.51 26.02 17.13
CA LYS A 8 27.41 26.63 17.88
C LYS A 8 27.87 27.89 18.62
N ARG A 9 27.06 28.96 18.62
CA ARG A 9 26.78 29.80 19.80
C ARG A 9 25.62 30.79 19.55
N ILE A 10 24.56 30.59 20.34
CA ILE A 10 23.79 31.60 21.09
C ILE A 10 23.37 32.86 20.32
N LEU A 11 22.07 32.93 20.00
CA LEU A 11 21.35 34.20 19.97
C LEU A 11 20.01 34.02 20.69
N HIS A 12 19.95 34.47 21.94
CA HIS A 12 18.71 34.75 22.64
C HIS A 12 18.03 35.91 21.92
N TYR A 13 16.92 35.62 21.22
CA TYR A 13 15.91 36.61 20.92
C TYR A 13 14.60 36.15 21.57
N THR A 14 14.28 36.79 22.68
CA THR A 14 12.95 36.86 23.27
C THR A 14 12.02 37.51 22.24
N LEU A 15 11.34 36.69 21.44
CA LEU A 15 10.17 37.10 20.69
C LEU A 15 8.93 36.62 21.48
N LEU A 16 8.50 37.45 22.44
CA LEU A 16 7.13 37.40 22.95
C LEU A 16 6.24 37.94 21.82
N PHE A 17 5.82 37.06 20.91
CA PHE A 17 4.62 37.30 20.11
C PHE A 17 3.48 36.51 20.73
N SER A 18 2.47 37.27 21.14
CA SER A 18 1.14 36.86 21.52
C SER A 18 0.59 35.80 20.55
N LEU A 19 0.61 34.54 20.97
CA LEU A 19 -0.19 33.46 20.39
C LEU A 19 -1.66 33.74 20.75
N LEU A 20 -2.29 34.63 19.98
CA LEU A 20 -3.74 34.67 19.83
C LEU A 20 -4.19 33.26 19.46
N ASN A 21 -5.06 32.68 20.30
CA ASN A 21 -5.67 31.35 20.21
C ASN A 21 -5.84 30.87 18.76
N CYS A 22 -4.83 30.17 18.25
CA CYS A 22 -4.97 29.37 17.06
C CYS A 22 -5.65 28.09 17.54
N ASN A 23 -6.99 28.09 17.60
CA ASN A 23 -7.73 26.87 17.86
C ASN A 23 -7.30 25.87 16.78
N SER A 24 -6.66 24.78 17.21
CA SER A 24 -6.27 23.71 16.30
C SER A 24 -7.49 23.27 15.49
N PRO A 25 -7.37 23.11 14.16
CA PRO A 25 -8.46 22.57 13.35
C PRO A 25 -8.83 21.12 13.74
N PHE A 26 -7.98 20.49 14.56
CA PHE A 26 -8.15 19.12 15.04
C PHE A 26 -8.05 19.03 16.56
N GLU A 27 -8.94 18.22 17.13
CA GLU A 27 -8.86 17.63 18.45
C GLU A 27 -8.08 16.32 18.36
N VAL A 28 -7.12 16.11 19.26
CA VAL A 28 -6.26 14.93 19.28
C VAL A 28 -6.64 14.06 20.48
N THR A 29 -6.90 12.78 20.23
CA THR A 29 -7.21 11.79 21.28
C THR A 29 -6.20 10.66 21.21
N SER A 30 -5.51 10.38 22.32
CA SER A 30 -4.58 9.25 22.44
C SER A 30 -5.28 8.10 23.15
N HIS A 31 -5.07 6.88 22.67
CA HIS A 31 -5.63 5.68 23.27
C HIS A 31 -4.52 4.73 23.72
N ASP A 32 -4.60 4.35 24.99
CA ASP A 32 -3.90 3.22 25.62
C ASP A 32 -4.95 2.11 25.83
N GLN A 33 -5.07 1.22 24.85
CA GLN A 33 -6.08 0.16 24.81
C GLN A 33 -5.81 -0.93 25.84
N ASN A 34 -4.54 -1.27 26.06
CA ASN A 34 -4.16 -2.39 26.94
C ASN A 34 -3.90 -1.94 28.41
N LYS A 35 -3.81 -0.62 28.65
CA LYS A 35 -3.56 0.04 29.94
C LYS A 35 -2.16 -0.19 30.51
N ASP A 36 -1.15 -0.35 29.66
CA ASP A 36 0.25 -0.52 30.06
C ASP A 36 1.01 0.82 30.18
N GLY A 37 0.34 1.94 29.94
CA GLY A 37 0.90 3.29 29.98
C GLY A 37 1.53 3.73 28.66
N LYS A 38 1.42 2.93 27.59
CA LYS A 38 1.87 3.29 26.25
C LYS A 38 0.68 3.57 25.34
N ILE A 39 0.84 4.58 24.50
CA ILE A 39 -0.18 4.91 23.49
C ILE A 39 -0.01 3.94 22.32
N GLU A 40 -1.07 3.24 21.92
CA GLU A 40 -1.06 2.45 20.67
C GLU A 40 -1.63 3.22 19.48
N ASN A 41 -2.49 4.22 19.71
CA ASN A 41 -3.00 5.03 18.61
C ASN A 41 -3.33 6.48 19.02
N ILE A 42 -3.20 7.38 18.04
CA ILE A 42 -3.53 8.79 18.15
C ILE A 42 -4.53 9.12 17.04
N LEU A 43 -5.70 9.62 17.43
CA LEU A 43 -6.82 9.91 16.54
C LEU A 43 -7.02 11.43 16.40
N TYR A 44 -7.12 11.91 15.17
CA TYR A 44 -7.28 13.31 14.82
C TYR A 44 -8.71 13.57 14.35
N THR A 45 -9.45 14.34 15.14
CA THR A 45 -10.87 14.64 14.95
C THR A 45 -11.06 16.10 14.58
N LYS A 46 -11.72 16.37 13.47
CA LYS A 46 -11.95 17.74 13.01
C LYS A 46 -12.90 18.46 13.96
N THR A 47 -12.48 19.63 14.46
CA THR A 47 -13.17 20.32 15.57
C THR A 47 -14.59 20.75 15.21
N ASP A 48 -14.86 21.09 13.94
CA ASP A 48 -16.14 21.61 13.44
C ASP A 48 -17.20 20.52 13.20
N SER A 49 -16.80 19.43 12.55
CA SER A 49 -17.68 18.34 12.13
C SER A 49 -17.72 17.20 13.13
N LYS A 50 -16.76 17.16 14.06
CA LYS A 50 -16.58 16.07 15.03
C LYS A 50 -16.37 14.71 14.37
N ILE A 51 -15.80 14.70 13.16
CA ILE A 51 -15.44 13.48 12.43
C ILE A 51 -13.93 13.27 12.53
N SER A 52 -13.52 12.06 12.90
CA SER A 52 -12.14 11.61 12.82
C SER A 52 -11.75 11.35 11.39
N ILE A 53 -10.59 11.87 10.99
CA ILE A 53 -10.11 11.81 9.61
C ILE A 53 -8.74 11.14 9.43
N PHE A 54 -7.98 11.06 10.52
CA PHE A 54 -6.61 10.54 10.48
C PHE A 54 -6.28 9.84 11.78
N MET A 55 -5.51 8.76 11.70
CA MET A 55 -5.05 7.98 12.84
C MET A 55 -3.61 7.55 12.64
N GLU A 56 -2.81 7.74 13.67
CA GLU A 56 -1.46 7.21 13.79
C GLU A 56 -1.51 5.99 14.71
N THR A 57 -0.87 4.90 14.33
CA THR A 57 -0.77 3.67 15.12
C THR A 57 0.70 3.30 15.32
N PHE A 58 0.99 2.75 16.49
CA PHE A 58 2.31 2.27 16.91
C PHE A 58 2.34 0.73 16.79
N GLU A 59 2.09 0.22 15.58
CA GLU A 59 1.84 -1.21 15.34
C GLU A 59 3.14 -2.02 15.36
N TYR A 60 4.17 -1.52 14.67
CA TYR A 60 5.45 -2.23 14.49
C TYR A 60 6.59 -1.64 15.35
N GLN A 61 6.51 -0.35 15.66
CA GLN A 61 7.49 0.48 16.34
C GLN A 61 6.82 1.13 17.55
N LYS A 62 7.11 0.61 18.75
CA LYS A 62 6.35 0.97 19.97
C LYS A 62 6.50 2.42 20.45
N GLU A 63 7.45 3.17 19.92
CA GLU A 63 7.81 4.52 20.42
C GLU A 63 7.62 5.63 19.37
N VAL A 64 7.41 5.26 18.11
CA VAL A 64 7.20 6.18 16.99
C VAL A 64 6.10 5.62 16.11
N PRO A 65 5.14 6.44 15.64
CA PRO A 65 4.14 5.97 14.70
C PRO A 65 4.78 5.36 13.46
N ASP A 66 4.19 4.27 12.98
CA ASP A 66 4.65 3.51 11.81
C ASP A 66 3.50 3.06 10.90
N ASP A 67 2.27 3.38 11.27
CA ASP A 67 1.06 3.07 10.50
C ASP A 67 0.16 4.31 10.53
N TRP A 68 -0.09 4.89 9.35
CA TRP A 68 -0.81 6.15 9.15
C TRP A 68 -2.04 5.94 8.28
N MET A 69 -3.21 6.03 8.92
CA MET A 69 -4.50 5.73 8.31
C MET A 69 -5.30 7.01 8.07
N TRP A 70 -5.66 7.24 6.81
CA TRP A 70 -6.75 8.14 6.46
C TRP A 70 -8.06 7.40 6.53
N LEU A 71 -8.98 7.93 7.34
CA LEU A 71 -10.25 7.29 7.65
C LEU A 71 -11.39 8.32 7.71
N LYS A 72 -12.60 7.81 7.86
CA LYS A 72 -13.76 8.59 8.28
C LYS A 72 -14.45 7.83 9.39
N MET A 73 -14.64 8.47 10.54
CA MET A 73 -15.32 7.86 11.67
C MET A 73 -16.00 8.92 12.53
N ASP A 74 -17.22 8.67 12.98
CA ASP A 74 -17.80 9.34 14.13
C ASP A 74 -17.17 8.74 15.40
N PRO A 75 -16.43 9.52 16.22
CA PRO A 75 -15.81 9.03 17.46
C PRO A 75 -16.82 8.42 18.44
N LYS A 76 -18.10 8.80 18.34
CA LYS A 76 -19.18 8.29 19.20
C LYS A 76 -19.83 7.02 18.65
N ASP A 77 -19.63 6.72 17.37
CA ASP A 77 -20.06 5.48 16.73
C ASP A 77 -18.89 4.80 16.00
N PRO A 78 -18.09 3.98 16.70
CA PRO A 78 -16.98 3.25 16.10
C PRO A 78 -17.39 2.35 14.93
N LYS A 79 -18.67 1.98 14.78
CA LYS A 79 -19.15 1.18 13.65
C LYS A 79 -19.20 1.97 12.34
N SER A 80 -19.19 3.31 12.42
CA SER A 80 -19.12 4.20 11.26
C SER A 80 -17.75 4.21 10.57
N TYR A 81 -16.75 3.53 11.15
CA TYR A 81 -15.38 3.48 10.65
C TYR A 81 -15.28 3.05 9.19
N GLN A 82 -14.70 3.95 8.39
CA GLN A 82 -14.37 3.73 7.00
C GLN A 82 -12.89 4.08 6.74
N ALA A 83 -12.07 3.09 6.43
CA ALA A 83 -10.72 3.27 5.92
C ALA A 83 -10.77 3.81 4.49
N LEU A 84 -9.82 4.69 4.15
CA LEU A 84 -9.67 5.25 2.81
C LEU A 84 -8.30 4.90 2.23
N TYR A 85 -7.26 5.16 3.01
CA TYR A 85 -5.87 4.97 2.59
C TYR A 85 -4.99 4.69 3.82
N ASN A 86 -4.00 3.80 3.68
CA ASN A 86 -3.05 3.50 4.75
C ASN A 86 -1.61 3.49 4.24
N GLU A 87 -0.70 4.06 5.01
CA GLU A 87 0.75 3.96 4.81
C GLU A 87 1.37 3.22 5.98
N ILE A 88 2.22 2.24 5.71
CA ILE A 88 2.87 1.42 6.74
C ILE A 88 4.38 1.43 6.54
N ALA A 89 5.10 1.59 7.63
CA ALA A 89 6.55 1.55 7.74
C ALA A 89 6.96 0.41 8.68
N SER A 90 6.76 -0.83 8.23
CA SER A 90 6.82 -2.02 9.10
C SER A 90 8.21 -2.34 9.66
N LYS A 91 9.28 -1.96 8.94
CA LYS A 91 10.67 -2.27 9.30
C LYS A 91 11.48 -1.07 9.79
N ASP A 92 11.30 0.09 9.15
CA ASP A 92 11.99 1.34 9.46
C ASP A 92 10.94 2.47 9.47
N PRO A 93 10.69 3.14 10.62
CA PRO A 93 9.64 4.15 10.74
C PRO A 93 9.83 5.36 9.81
N GLN A 94 10.98 5.53 9.17
CA GLN A 94 11.23 6.59 8.19
C GLN A 94 10.94 6.17 6.74
N LYS A 95 10.65 4.89 6.51
CA LYS A 95 10.47 4.32 5.17
C LYS A 95 9.15 3.57 5.10
N VAL A 96 8.17 4.19 4.43
CA VAL A 96 6.92 3.53 4.07
C VAL A 96 7.22 2.39 3.10
N ASP A 97 6.85 1.17 3.48
CA ASP A 97 7.05 -0.06 2.72
C ASP A 97 5.75 -0.66 2.19
N SER A 98 4.59 -0.16 2.65
CA SER A 98 3.29 -0.52 2.09
C SER A 98 2.35 0.68 2.01
N LYS A 99 1.56 0.69 0.94
CA LYS A 99 0.49 1.68 0.69
C LYS A 99 -0.78 0.94 0.30
N ILE A 100 -1.88 1.19 1.00
CA ILE A 100 -3.12 0.42 0.84
C ILE A 100 -4.29 1.37 0.58
N TRP A 101 -5.10 1.07 -0.44
CA TRP A 101 -6.34 1.78 -0.73
C TRP A 101 -7.55 0.92 -0.42
N PHE A 102 -8.57 1.54 0.16
CA PHE A 102 -9.79 0.89 0.58
C PHE A 102 -11.02 1.44 -0.13
N GLY A 103 -11.99 0.56 -0.37
CA GLY A 103 -13.30 0.87 -0.90
C GLY A 103 -14.38 0.82 0.19
N PRO A 104 -15.66 0.99 -0.21
CA PRO A 104 -16.78 0.89 0.70
C PRO A 104 -16.78 -0.42 1.50
N GLY A 105 -17.14 -0.33 2.79
CA GLY A 105 -17.13 -1.48 3.69
C GLY A 105 -15.72 -1.97 4.07
N ASN A 106 -14.71 -1.11 3.96
CA ASN A 106 -13.30 -1.39 4.26
C ASN A 106 -12.73 -2.55 3.43
N LEU A 107 -13.24 -2.69 2.22
CA LEU A 107 -12.74 -3.65 1.24
C LEU A 107 -11.37 -3.17 0.76
N LYS A 108 -10.31 -3.96 0.97
CA LYS A 108 -9.00 -3.66 0.39
C LYS A 108 -9.12 -3.70 -1.14
N LEU A 109 -8.62 -2.68 -1.83
CA LEU A 109 -8.70 -2.57 -3.29
C LEU A 109 -7.34 -2.81 -3.94
N ILE A 110 -6.33 -2.06 -3.45
CA ILE A 110 -4.96 -2.07 -3.96
C ILE A 110 -4.01 -2.09 -2.78
N GLU A 111 -2.89 -2.76 -2.94
CA GLU A 111 -1.72 -2.58 -2.10
C GLU A 111 -0.47 -2.46 -2.96
N LYS A 112 0.31 -1.41 -2.73
CA LYS A 112 1.66 -1.29 -3.26
C LYS A 112 2.65 -1.67 -2.17
N VAL A 113 3.67 -2.44 -2.52
CA VAL A 113 4.69 -2.91 -1.57
C VAL A 113 6.08 -2.62 -2.14
N ASP A 114 6.93 -2.05 -1.29
CA ASP A 114 8.39 -1.93 -1.43
C ASP A 114 9.02 -2.99 -0.49
N ARG A 115 9.43 -4.14 -1.04
CA ARG A 115 9.90 -5.24 -0.16
C ARG A 115 11.35 -5.09 0.30
N ASP A 116 12.20 -4.48 -0.52
CA ASP A 116 13.63 -4.35 -0.27
C ASP A 116 14.04 -3.00 0.33
N LEU A 117 13.07 -2.10 0.53
CA LEU A 117 13.19 -0.79 1.19
C LEU A 117 14.08 0.19 0.43
N ASP A 118 14.10 0.09 -0.89
CA ASP A 118 14.87 0.97 -1.77
C ASP A 118 14.11 2.26 -2.15
N GLY A 119 12.84 2.36 -1.78
CA GLY A 119 11.95 3.49 -2.03
C GLY A 119 11.08 3.33 -3.28
N PHE A 120 11.23 2.22 -4.02
CA PHE A 120 10.39 1.89 -5.16
C PHE A 120 9.38 0.81 -4.78
N PHE A 121 8.12 1.02 -5.15
CA PHE A 121 7.06 0.05 -4.90
C PHE A 121 6.94 -0.89 -6.09
N GLU A 122 7.84 -1.87 -6.18
CA GLU A 122 7.97 -2.79 -7.31
C GLU A 122 6.78 -3.74 -7.45
N THR A 123 5.97 -3.91 -6.40
CA THR A 123 4.82 -4.81 -6.42
C THR A 123 3.51 -4.06 -6.20
N THR A 124 2.54 -4.26 -7.10
CA THR A 124 1.14 -3.83 -6.90
C THR A 124 0.22 -5.05 -6.84
N GLN A 125 -0.56 -5.19 -5.77
CA GLN A 125 -1.56 -6.25 -5.60
C GLN A 125 -2.95 -5.66 -5.72
N TYR A 126 -3.80 -6.32 -6.50
CA TYR A 126 -5.21 -5.98 -6.67
C TYR A 126 -6.07 -7.03 -6.02
N TYR A 127 -7.08 -6.58 -5.30
CA TYR A 127 -7.95 -7.43 -4.50
C TYR A 127 -9.31 -7.63 -5.19
N ASN A 128 -9.88 -8.82 -5.01
CA ASN A 128 -11.20 -9.15 -5.50
C ASN A 128 -12.30 -8.73 -4.51
N ARG A 129 -13.57 -8.86 -4.91
CA ARG A 129 -14.73 -8.48 -4.09
C ARG A 129 -14.89 -9.29 -2.79
N PHE A 130 -14.14 -10.38 -2.63
CA PHE A 130 -14.15 -11.24 -1.46
C PHE A 130 -13.11 -10.83 -0.41
N ALA A 131 -12.30 -9.79 -0.66
CA ALA A 131 -11.30 -9.23 0.27
C ALA A 131 -11.90 -8.51 1.49
N LYS A 132 -12.97 -9.05 2.07
CA LYS A 132 -13.65 -8.54 3.26
C LYS A 132 -12.87 -8.91 4.52
N PRO A 133 -13.02 -8.14 5.61
CA PRO A 133 -12.40 -8.48 6.90
C PRO A 133 -12.69 -9.94 7.30
N LYS A 134 -11.66 -10.65 7.79
CA LYS A 134 -11.67 -12.06 8.23
C LYS A 134 -11.60 -13.13 7.12
N ILE A 135 -11.48 -12.76 5.84
CA ILE A 135 -11.16 -13.70 4.75
C ILE A 135 -9.70 -13.50 4.37
N ASN A 136 -8.87 -14.52 4.61
CA ASN A 136 -7.41 -14.39 4.48
C ASN A 136 -6.82 -15.15 3.27
N SER A 137 -7.64 -15.87 2.51
CA SER A 137 -7.19 -16.68 1.37
C SER A 137 -8.03 -16.40 0.13
N GLY A 138 -7.39 -16.48 -1.04
CA GLY A 138 -8.08 -16.29 -2.34
C GLY A 138 -8.64 -14.89 -2.56
N ILE A 139 -8.08 -13.87 -1.90
CA ILE A 139 -8.55 -12.48 -1.97
C ILE A 139 -7.77 -11.61 -2.96
N ILE A 140 -6.58 -12.06 -3.39
CA ILE A 140 -5.77 -11.38 -4.39
C ILE A 140 -6.25 -11.82 -5.77
N ALA A 141 -6.72 -10.86 -6.55
CA ALA A 141 -7.14 -11.06 -7.93
C ALA A 141 -5.94 -11.14 -8.89
N ARG A 142 -4.98 -10.23 -8.68
CA ARG A 142 -3.86 -10.02 -9.58
C ARG A 142 -2.68 -9.40 -8.83
N ILE A 143 -1.47 -9.75 -9.23
CA ILE A 143 -0.24 -9.13 -8.79
C ILE A 143 0.47 -8.60 -10.03
N GLU A 144 0.87 -7.34 -9.98
CA GLU A 144 1.72 -6.69 -10.96
C GLU A 144 3.10 -6.47 -10.34
N ILE A 145 4.14 -6.69 -11.13
CA ILE A 145 5.53 -6.43 -10.72
C ILE A 145 6.17 -5.57 -11.80
N ASP A 146 6.83 -4.50 -11.38
CA ASP A 146 7.70 -3.63 -12.17
C ASP A 146 9.14 -4.04 -11.84
N SER A 147 9.70 -4.95 -12.62
CA SER A 147 11.00 -5.59 -12.29
C SER A 147 12.22 -4.75 -12.65
N ASP A 148 12.05 -3.65 -13.39
CA ASP A 148 13.11 -2.74 -13.82
C ASP A 148 12.94 -1.28 -13.35
N LEU A 149 11.91 -1.02 -12.53
CA LEU A 149 11.64 0.22 -11.83
C LEU A 149 11.30 1.39 -12.76
N ASP A 150 10.65 1.11 -13.89
CA ASP A 150 10.27 2.11 -14.90
C ASP A 150 8.85 2.69 -14.70
N GLN A 151 8.19 2.30 -13.61
CA GLN A 151 6.81 2.60 -13.23
C GLN A 151 5.75 1.90 -14.09
N ARG A 152 6.13 0.91 -14.90
CA ARG A 152 5.23 0.07 -15.67
C ARG A 152 5.47 -1.39 -15.29
N PRO A 153 4.40 -2.14 -14.98
CA PRO A 153 4.59 -3.55 -14.72
C PRO A 153 5.02 -4.27 -15.99
N ASP A 154 5.92 -5.23 -15.82
CA ASP A 154 6.41 -6.12 -16.87
C ASP A 154 6.05 -7.60 -16.58
N ILE A 155 5.42 -7.85 -15.43
CA ILE A 155 4.92 -9.15 -14.99
C ILE A 155 3.52 -9.00 -14.41
N TRP A 156 2.57 -9.80 -14.91
CA TRP A 156 1.21 -9.90 -14.39
C TRP A 156 0.95 -11.33 -13.93
N ILE A 157 0.66 -11.53 -12.65
CA ILE A 157 0.40 -12.84 -12.05
C ILE A 157 -1.06 -12.91 -11.61
N TYR A 158 -1.76 -13.91 -12.13
CA TYR A 158 -3.10 -14.32 -11.73
C TYR A 158 -2.96 -15.56 -10.83
N PRO A 159 -3.13 -15.41 -9.50
CA PRO A 159 -2.77 -16.45 -8.55
C PRO A 159 -3.36 -17.82 -8.90
N MET A 160 -2.51 -18.85 -8.83
CA MET A 160 -2.85 -20.25 -9.12
C MET A 160 -3.30 -20.55 -10.57
N LYS A 161 -3.20 -19.59 -11.51
CA LYS A 161 -3.77 -19.74 -12.85
C LYS A 161 -2.74 -19.49 -13.94
N ARG A 162 -2.18 -18.27 -14.02
CA ARG A 162 -1.17 -17.93 -15.02
C ARG A 162 -0.37 -16.69 -14.66
N MET A 163 0.75 -16.53 -15.36
CA MET A 163 1.54 -15.31 -15.39
C MET A 163 1.71 -14.88 -16.85
N GLU A 164 1.62 -13.58 -17.09
CA GLU A 164 1.90 -12.91 -18.36
C GLU A 164 3.13 -12.02 -18.18
N LEU A 165 3.92 -11.88 -19.24
CA LEU A 165 5.21 -11.19 -19.24
C LEU A 165 5.30 -10.27 -20.44
N ASP A 166 5.80 -9.07 -20.23
CA ASP A 166 6.25 -8.15 -21.27
C ASP A 166 7.79 -8.25 -21.37
N THR A 167 8.27 -8.99 -22.35
CA THR A 167 9.69 -9.31 -22.52
C THR A 167 10.41 -8.38 -23.50
N ASN A 168 9.68 -7.57 -24.25
CA ASN A 168 10.22 -6.56 -25.17
C ASN A 168 10.07 -5.11 -24.64
N LYS A 169 9.43 -4.93 -23.48
CA LYS A 169 9.22 -3.67 -22.76
C LYS A 169 8.42 -2.66 -23.56
N ASP A 170 7.43 -3.12 -24.32
CA ASP A 170 6.53 -2.24 -25.07
C ASP A 170 5.24 -1.87 -24.32
N GLY A 171 5.09 -2.38 -23.08
CA GLY A 171 3.92 -2.23 -22.23
C GLY A 171 2.82 -3.26 -22.51
N VAL A 172 3.06 -4.22 -23.42
CA VAL A 172 2.09 -5.23 -23.82
C VAL A 172 2.65 -6.63 -23.55
N PRO A 173 1.93 -7.48 -22.79
CA PRO A 173 2.41 -8.84 -22.55
C PRO A 173 2.52 -9.67 -23.84
N ASP A 174 3.72 -10.18 -24.13
CA ASP A 174 4.02 -11.00 -25.32
C ASP A 174 4.23 -12.49 -24.99
N LYS A 175 4.30 -12.84 -23.69
CA LYS A 175 4.47 -14.21 -23.21
C LYS A 175 3.57 -14.57 -22.05
N GLN A 176 3.31 -15.87 -21.89
CA GLN A 176 2.60 -16.42 -20.74
C GLN A 176 3.12 -17.78 -20.29
N THR A 177 2.87 -18.11 -19.03
CA THR A 177 3.10 -19.43 -18.44
C THR A 177 2.07 -19.75 -17.35
N SER A 178 1.72 -21.01 -17.20
CA SER A 178 0.93 -21.54 -16.08
C SER A 178 1.75 -22.45 -15.17
N ASP A 179 3.07 -22.54 -15.38
CA ASP A 179 3.95 -23.40 -14.60
C ASP A 179 4.12 -22.88 -13.15
N PRO A 180 3.66 -23.62 -12.12
CA PRO A 180 3.68 -23.12 -10.75
C PRO A 180 5.08 -22.81 -10.21
N LYS A 181 6.11 -23.53 -10.67
CA LYS A 181 7.49 -23.27 -10.26
C LYS A 181 7.99 -21.93 -10.81
N THR A 182 7.76 -21.68 -12.09
CA THR A 182 8.13 -20.40 -12.74
C THR A 182 7.41 -19.22 -12.07
N ILE A 183 6.11 -19.36 -11.81
CA ILE A 183 5.32 -18.32 -11.12
C ILE A 183 5.82 -18.11 -9.69
N GLY A 184 6.09 -19.19 -8.95
CA GLY A 184 6.62 -19.12 -7.59
C GLY A 184 7.99 -18.43 -7.52
N GLU A 185 8.86 -18.66 -8.49
CA GLU A 185 10.16 -18.00 -8.57
C GLU A 185 10.02 -16.50 -8.89
N ALA A 186 9.11 -16.11 -9.80
CA ALA A 186 8.83 -14.71 -10.09
C ALA A 186 8.27 -13.97 -8.86
N LEU A 187 7.40 -14.61 -8.07
CA LEU A 187 6.89 -14.03 -6.81
C LEU A 187 7.99 -13.85 -5.76
N LYS A 188 8.99 -14.73 -5.75
CA LYS A 188 10.11 -14.69 -4.80
C LYS A 188 11.17 -13.67 -5.19
N THR A 189 11.54 -13.64 -6.47
CA THR A 189 12.66 -12.83 -6.98
C THR A 189 12.22 -11.48 -7.50
N ARG A 190 10.91 -11.31 -7.79
CA ARG A 190 10.34 -10.13 -8.46
C ARG A 190 10.95 -9.84 -9.82
N LYS A 191 11.44 -10.88 -10.50
CA LYS A 191 12.08 -10.78 -11.80
C LYS A 191 11.42 -11.68 -12.83
N GLN A 192 11.49 -11.27 -14.08
CA GLN A 192 11.08 -12.10 -15.20
C GLN A 192 11.92 -13.38 -15.21
N THR A 193 11.26 -14.53 -15.33
CA THR A 193 11.92 -15.82 -15.49
C THR A 193 11.36 -16.50 -16.73
N ILE A 194 12.12 -16.47 -17.82
CA ILE A 194 11.75 -17.13 -19.08
C ILE A 194 12.31 -18.54 -19.05
N THR A 195 11.42 -19.53 -19.12
CA THR A 195 11.77 -20.94 -19.22
C THR A 195 11.21 -21.55 -20.51
N SER A 196 11.60 -22.80 -20.83
CA SER A 196 11.03 -23.56 -21.95
C SER A 196 9.52 -23.81 -21.84
N LYS A 197 8.92 -23.58 -20.65
CA LYS A 197 7.47 -23.66 -20.42
C LYS A 197 6.73 -22.35 -20.71
N THR A 198 7.46 -21.31 -21.10
CA THR A 198 6.90 -20.02 -21.50
C THR A 198 6.46 -20.11 -22.95
N SER A 199 5.23 -19.71 -23.22
CA SER A 199 4.64 -19.70 -24.55
C SER A 199 4.37 -18.26 -25.00
N SER A 200 4.34 -18.04 -26.30
CA SER A 200 3.91 -16.76 -26.87
C SER A 200 2.47 -16.44 -26.49
N LEU A 201 2.19 -15.16 -26.27
CA LEU A 201 0.89 -14.61 -25.97
C LEU A 201 0.57 -13.53 -27.00
N SER A 202 -0.60 -13.63 -27.63
CA SER A 202 -1.08 -12.54 -28.48
C SER A 202 -1.79 -11.49 -27.62
N PRO A 203 -1.75 -10.20 -28.01
CA PRO A 203 -2.43 -9.14 -27.24
C PRO A 203 -3.91 -9.42 -26.98
N ALA A 204 -4.62 -9.98 -27.97
CA ALA A 204 -6.05 -10.32 -27.88
C ALA A 204 -6.38 -11.43 -26.85
N GLN A 205 -5.37 -12.14 -26.34
CA GLN A 205 -5.51 -13.18 -25.33
C GLN A 205 -5.02 -12.76 -23.94
N SER A 206 -4.36 -11.60 -23.84
CA SER A 206 -3.84 -11.07 -22.58
C SER A 206 -4.99 -10.70 -21.65
N TRP A 207 -4.92 -11.15 -20.39
CA TRP A 207 -5.89 -10.73 -19.36
C TRP A 207 -5.50 -9.38 -18.78
N ALA A 208 -4.22 -8.99 -18.91
CA ALA A 208 -3.80 -7.65 -18.50
C ALA A 208 -4.48 -6.59 -19.38
N LEU A 209 -4.55 -6.84 -20.69
CA LEU A 209 -5.23 -5.97 -21.65
C LEU A 209 -6.76 -6.17 -21.68
N HIS A 210 -7.21 -7.42 -21.52
CA HIS A 210 -8.62 -7.82 -21.65
C HIS A 210 -9.12 -8.55 -20.40
N PRO A 211 -9.32 -7.82 -19.28
CA PRO A 211 -9.75 -8.42 -18.02
C PRO A 211 -11.14 -9.06 -18.09
N GLU A 212 -11.97 -8.68 -19.06
CA GLU A 212 -13.25 -9.30 -19.36
C GLU A 212 -13.14 -10.77 -19.79
N LEU A 213 -11.97 -11.22 -20.27
CA LEU A 213 -11.73 -12.61 -20.62
C LEU A 213 -11.62 -13.52 -19.39
N ILE A 214 -11.37 -12.95 -18.20
CA ILE A 214 -11.29 -13.68 -16.95
C ILE A 214 -12.67 -14.21 -16.58
N GLN A 215 -12.84 -15.54 -16.55
CA GLN A 215 -14.10 -16.17 -16.13
C GLN A 215 -14.20 -16.36 -14.62
N ASP A 216 -13.05 -16.54 -13.95
CA ASP A 216 -12.98 -16.78 -12.51
C ASP A 216 -13.12 -15.45 -11.75
N GLU A 217 -14.25 -15.27 -11.06
CA GLU A 217 -14.54 -14.06 -10.30
C GLU A 217 -13.52 -13.78 -9.18
N SER A 218 -12.79 -14.79 -8.69
CA SER A 218 -11.73 -14.57 -7.70
C SER A 218 -10.49 -13.88 -8.29
N LEU A 219 -10.33 -13.90 -9.61
CA LEU A 219 -9.23 -13.24 -10.32
C LEU A 219 -9.64 -11.86 -10.88
N LYS A 220 -10.87 -11.43 -10.65
CA LYS A 220 -11.33 -10.09 -11.05
C LYS A 220 -11.09 -9.10 -9.93
N ALA A 221 -10.29 -8.08 -10.23
CA ALA A 221 -10.11 -6.95 -9.32
C ALA A 221 -11.41 -6.15 -9.21
N VAL A 222 -11.63 -5.54 -8.05
CA VAL A 222 -12.80 -4.68 -7.80
C VAL A 222 -12.75 -3.38 -8.61
N ILE A 223 -11.53 -2.86 -8.78
CA ILE A 223 -11.28 -1.66 -9.57
C ILE A 223 -10.87 -2.04 -10.99
N LEU A 224 -11.26 -1.22 -11.95
CA LEU A 224 -10.86 -1.36 -13.35
C LEU A 224 -9.41 -0.90 -13.53
N PHE A 225 -8.72 -1.56 -14.45
CA PHE A 225 -7.31 -1.33 -14.73
C PHE A 225 -7.14 -0.08 -15.58
N SER A 226 -6.29 0.85 -15.15
CA SER A 226 -5.69 1.83 -16.05
C SER A 226 -4.38 1.23 -16.57
N ILE A 227 -4.34 0.96 -17.88
CA ILE A 227 -3.12 0.63 -18.62
C ILE A 227 -2.52 1.94 -19.11
#